data_AF-G8THM6-F1
#
_entry.id   AF-G8THM6-F1
#
_cell.length_a   1.000
_cell.length_b   1.000
_cell.length_c   1.000
_cell.angle_alpha   90.00
_cell.angle_beta   90.00
_cell.angle_gamma   90.00
#
_symmetry.space_group_name_H-M   'P 1'
#
loop_
_entity.id
_entity.type
_entity.pdbx_description
1 polymer ?
#
loop_
_entity_poly.entity_id
_entity_poly.type
_entity_poly.pdbx_seq_one_letter_code
_entity_poly.pdbx_strand_id
1 'polypeptide(L)'
;MRSTSDIWISKTILILIFLSVCHSAFSQQKDKPNAYYQSVQNRHSLDSIFPVDDIQSITVTNYNGTHALTKDKLTFLKGQLKKAKFAGGLLLKPGHITLTIKLKANSKAKTGYVYAYKGNINFDAAIDKHGNNFSGTYYLPLAINFDNYK
;
A
#
# COMPACT_ATOMS: atom_id res chain seq x y z
N MET A 1 -72.70 21.57 14.34
CA MET A 1 -71.43 22.33 14.41
C MET A 1 -70.27 21.37 14.16
N ARG A 2 -69.46 21.61 13.13
CA ARG A 2 -68.30 20.78 12.76
C ARG A 2 -67.18 20.98 13.78
N SER A 3 -66.64 19.89 14.33
CA SER A 3 -65.47 19.91 15.20
C SER A 3 -64.22 19.66 14.36
N THR A 4 -63.40 20.70 14.24
CA THR A 4 -62.03 20.68 13.71
C THR A 4 -61.10 20.03 14.73
N SER A 5 -60.78 18.76 14.55
CA SER A 5 -59.62 18.11 15.20
C SER A 5 -58.80 17.42 14.14
N ASP A 6 -58.31 18.27 13.26
CA ASP A 6 -57.38 17.99 12.19
C ASP A 6 -55.94 17.98 12.75
N ILE A 7 -55.11 17.08 12.23
CA ILE A 7 -53.68 17.32 12.01
C ILE A 7 -52.81 17.40 13.28
N TRP A 8 -52.67 16.31 14.05
CA TRP A 8 -51.58 16.24 15.07
C TRP A 8 -50.84 14.91 15.17
N ILE A 9 -51.24 13.87 14.45
CA ILE A 9 -50.66 12.52 14.61
C ILE A 9 -49.59 12.21 13.54
N SER A 10 -49.52 12.99 12.45
CA SER A 10 -48.58 12.77 11.35
C SER A 10 -47.22 13.47 11.51
N LYS A 11 -46.83 13.88 12.72
CA LYS A 11 -45.52 14.53 12.96
C LYS A 11 -44.59 13.79 13.92
N THR A 12 -45.04 12.68 14.51
CA THR A 12 -44.27 12.01 15.59
C THR A 12 -43.60 10.70 15.16
N ILE A 13 -43.66 10.35 13.87
CA ILE A 13 -42.93 9.21 13.28
C ILE A 13 -41.99 9.74 12.18
N LEU A 14 -41.24 10.79 12.49
CA LEU A 14 -40.13 11.26 11.63
C LEU A 14 -38.91 11.71 12.46
N ILE A 15 -38.80 11.20 13.70
CA ILE A 15 -37.69 11.49 14.62
C ILE A 15 -37.18 10.16 15.19
N LEU A 16 -36.88 9.20 14.31
CA LEU A 16 -36.11 7.98 14.61
C LEU A 16 -35.09 7.71 13.50
N ILE A 17 -34.55 8.78 12.91
CA ILE A 17 -33.46 8.72 11.91
C ILE A 17 -32.10 9.06 12.57
N PHE A 18 -32.05 9.34 13.86
CA PHE A 18 -30.89 10.01 14.47
C PHE A 18 -30.05 9.19 15.45
N LEU A 19 -30.13 7.85 15.41
CA LEU A 19 -29.31 7.03 16.29
C LEU A 19 -28.52 5.97 15.53
N SER A 20 -27.21 6.20 15.58
CA SER A 20 -26.15 5.20 15.43
C SER A 20 -25.77 4.78 14.02
N VAL A 21 -25.26 5.74 13.25
CA VAL A 21 -24.14 5.45 12.36
C VAL A 21 -22.91 6.19 12.88
N CYS A 22 -22.37 5.70 14.01
CA CYS A 22 -20.98 5.95 14.36
C CYS A 22 -20.11 5.21 13.32
N HIS A 23 -20.04 5.74 12.10
CA HIS A 23 -18.91 5.46 11.24
C HIS A 23 -17.71 6.03 11.99
N SER A 24 -16.99 5.16 12.69
CA SER A 24 -15.61 5.41 13.07
C SER A 24 -14.93 5.90 11.80
N ALA A 25 -14.65 7.20 11.73
CA ALA A 25 -13.87 7.78 10.66
C ALA A 25 -12.50 7.12 10.76
N PHE A 26 -12.34 6.02 10.02
CA PHE A 26 -11.08 5.34 9.88
C PHE A 26 -10.18 6.38 9.23
N SER A 27 -9.33 7.01 10.05
CA SER A 27 -8.33 7.95 9.59
C SER A 27 -7.29 7.13 8.82
N GLN A 28 -7.65 6.76 7.58
CA GLN A 28 -6.70 6.24 6.62
C GLN A 28 -5.78 7.41 6.32
N GLN A 29 -4.58 7.39 6.90
CA GLN A 29 -3.51 8.26 6.46
C GLN A 29 -3.35 8.06 4.96
N LYS A 30 -3.84 9.02 4.18
CA LYS A 30 -3.89 8.90 2.71
C LYS A 30 -2.46 8.86 2.18
N ASP A 31 -2.19 7.89 1.32
CA ASP A 31 -0.93 7.83 0.58
C ASP A 31 -0.78 9.13 -0.23
N LYS A 32 0.33 9.83 -0.02
CA LYS A 32 0.61 11.14 -0.65
C LYS A 32 1.68 11.00 -1.74
N PRO A 33 1.76 11.92 -2.70
CA PRO A 33 2.86 11.93 -3.67
C PRO A 33 4.22 11.83 -2.97
N ASN A 34 5.10 10.97 -3.49
CA ASN A 34 6.48 10.93 -3.03
C ASN A 34 7.25 12.10 -3.66
N ALA A 35 7.71 13.04 -2.85
CA ALA A 35 8.43 14.22 -3.30
C ALA A 35 9.72 13.89 -4.08
N TYR A 36 10.35 12.76 -3.79
CA TYR A 36 11.58 12.33 -4.46
C TYR A 36 11.34 11.60 -5.79
N TYR A 37 10.11 11.19 -6.08
CA TYR A 37 9.83 10.44 -7.30
C TYR A 37 10.07 11.28 -8.57
N GLN A 38 9.68 12.55 -8.54
CA GLN A 38 9.82 13.45 -9.69
C GLN A 38 11.29 13.69 -10.07
N SER A 39 12.20 13.73 -9.09
CA SER A 39 13.63 13.93 -9.37
C SER A 39 14.31 12.71 -10.02
N VAL A 40 13.69 11.52 -9.96
CA VAL A 40 14.21 10.28 -10.55
C VAL A 40 13.39 9.74 -11.73
N GLN A 41 12.43 10.51 -12.24
CA GLN A 41 11.46 10.03 -13.24
C GLN A 41 12.08 9.45 -14.52
N ASN A 42 13.25 9.95 -14.92
CA ASN A 42 13.97 9.52 -16.13
C ASN A 42 14.78 8.23 -15.94
N ARG A 43 14.84 7.68 -14.73
CA ARG A 43 15.55 6.43 -14.45
C ARG A 43 14.72 5.21 -14.83
N HIS A 44 15.38 4.05 -14.94
CA HIS A 44 14.71 2.80 -15.23
C HIS A 44 13.73 2.41 -14.10
N SER A 45 12.65 1.72 -14.47
CA SER A 45 11.65 1.25 -13.52
C SER A 45 12.05 -0.08 -12.88
N LEU A 46 11.49 -0.38 -11.71
CA LEU A 46 11.66 -1.70 -11.09
C LEU A 46 11.12 -2.82 -12.01
N ASP A 47 10.01 -2.58 -12.70
CA ASP A 47 9.37 -3.57 -13.59
C ASP A 47 10.26 -4.01 -14.76
N SER A 48 11.24 -3.17 -15.14
CA SER A 48 12.18 -3.54 -16.21
C SER A 48 13.08 -4.70 -15.80
N ILE A 49 13.27 -4.95 -14.50
CA ILE A 49 14.14 -6.02 -14.00
C ILE A 49 13.43 -7.01 -13.06
N PHE A 50 12.45 -6.58 -12.28
CA PHE A 50 11.77 -7.42 -11.29
C PHE A 50 10.37 -7.79 -11.79
N PRO A 51 9.93 -9.06 -11.68
CA PRO A 51 8.66 -9.50 -12.25
C PRO A 51 7.51 -9.14 -11.31
N VAL A 52 7.09 -7.87 -11.30
CA VAL A 52 6.04 -7.40 -10.39
C VAL A 52 4.73 -8.17 -10.56
N ASP A 53 4.40 -8.58 -11.79
CA ASP A 53 3.21 -9.37 -12.07
C ASP A 53 3.22 -10.78 -11.45
N ASP A 54 4.39 -11.32 -11.14
CA ASP A 54 4.53 -12.62 -10.49
C ASP A 54 4.35 -12.57 -8.97
N ILE A 55 4.19 -11.38 -8.39
CA ILE A 55 3.88 -11.25 -6.96
C ILE A 55 2.49 -11.85 -6.69
N GLN A 56 2.46 -12.88 -5.87
CA GLN A 56 1.26 -13.58 -5.40
C GLN A 56 0.72 -13.00 -4.09
N SER A 57 1.62 -12.71 -3.15
CA SER A 57 1.27 -12.12 -1.86
C SER A 57 2.43 -11.29 -1.32
N ILE A 58 2.11 -10.33 -0.47
CA ILE A 58 3.09 -9.57 0.30
C ILE A 58 2.63 -9.58 1.75
N THR A 59 3.54 -9.89 2.65
CA THR A 59 3.35 -9.75 4.10
C THR A 59 4.21 -8.60 4.58
N VAL A 60 3.60 -7.69 5.33
CA VAL A 60 4.28 -6.54 5.95
C VAL A 60 4.55 -6.90 7.41
N THR A 61 5.80 -6.82 7.83
CA THR A 61 6.16 -6.88 9.25
C THR A 61 6.56 -5.49 9.69
N ASN A 62 5.84 -4.94 10.67
CA ASN A 62 6.06 -3.60 11.23
C ASN A 62 5.87 -3.60 12.76
N TYR A 63 5.85 -2.43 13.39
CA TYR A 63 5.60 -2.30 14.84
C TYR A 63 4.21 -2.80 15.29
N ASN A 64 3.25 -2.90 14.38
CA ASN A 64 1.93 -3.44 14.65
C ASN A 64 1.87 -4.98 14.47
N GLY A 65 2.97 -5.64 14.10
CA GLY A 65 3.05 -7.07 13.88
C GLY A 65 3.21 -7.45 12.40
N THR A 66 2.79 -8.67 12.06
CA THR A 66 2.97 -9.27 10.73
C THR A 66 1.61 -9.44 10.06
N HIS A 67 1.39 -8.75 8.95
CA HIS A 67 0.06 -8.62 8.31
C HIS A 67 0.15 -8.87 6.81
N ALA A 68 -0.70 -9.75 6.29
CA ALA A 68 -0.80 -9.99 4.85
C ALA A 68 -1.54 -8.83 4.15
N LEU A 69 -1.06 -8.41 2.98
CA LEU A 69 -1.79 -7.45 2.16
C LEU A 69 -3.13 -8.03 1.70
N THR A 70 -4.21 -7.27 1.85
CA THR A 70 -5.48 -7.58 1.20
C THR A 70 -5.33 -7.54 -0.32
N LYS A 71 -6.22 -8.20 -1.06
CA LYS A 71 -6.18 -8.25 -2.53
C LYS A 71 -6.13 -6.86 -3.17
N ASP A 72 -6.91 -5.91 -2.65
CA ASP A 72 -6.98 -4.55 -3.18
C ASP A 72 -5.68 -3.78 -2.91
N LYS A 73 -5.13 -3.91 -1.69
CA LYS A 73 -3.85 -3.29 -1.35
C LYS A 73 -2.68 -3.89 -2.10
N LEU A 74 -2.71 -5.21 -2.34
CA LEU A 74 -1.73 -5.87 -3.19
C LEU A 74 -1.81 -5.38 -4.63
N THR A 75 -3.01 -5.31 -5.21
CA THR A 75 -3.23 -4.78 -6.58
C THR A 75 -2.71 -3.36 -6.70
N PHE A 76 -3.06 -2.50 -5.73
CA PHE A 76 -2.60 -1.13 -5.67
C PHE A 76 -1.06 -1.04 -5.59
N LEU A 77 -0.45 -1.79 -4.67
CA LEU A 77 1.00 -1.79 -4.49
C LEU A 77 1.72 -2.30 -5.73
N LYS A 78 1.24 -3.37 -6.39
CA LYS A 78 1.79 -3.83 -7.68
C LYS A 78 1.80 -2.70 -8.71
N GLY A 79 0.72 -1.94 -8.81
CA GLY A 79 0.65 -0.75 -9.67
C GLY A 79 1.72 0.31 -9.35
N GLN A 80 2.02 0.52 -8.07
CA GLN A 80 3.09 1.44 -7.64
C GLN A 80 4.48 0.87 -7.92
N LEU A 81 4.70 -0.41 -7.65
CA LEU A 81 5.97 -1.11 -7.91
C LEU A 81 6.33 -1.11 -9.39
N LYS A 82 5.35 -1.30 -10.28
CA LYS A 82 5.60 -1.23 -11.74
C LYS A 82 6.17 0.13 -12.17
N LYS A 83 5.74 1.20 -11.51
CA LYS A 83 6.14 2.56 -11.80
C LYS A 83 7.38 2.99 -11.00
N ALA A 84 7.76 2.24 -9.96
CA ALA A 84 8.83 2.63 -9.05
C ALA A 84 10.15 2.86 -9.79
N LYS A 85 10.87 3.92 -9.45
CA LYS A 85 12.05 4.39 -10.17
C LYS A 85 13.33 4.16 -9.38
N PHE A 86 14.35 3.62 -10.05
CA PHE A 86 15.63 3.34 -9.43
C PHE A 86 16.28 4.61 -8.86
N ALA A 87 16.63 4.60 -7.58
CA ALA A 87 17.20 5.73 -6.87
C ALA A 87 18.72 5.61 -6.66
N GLY A 88 19.28 4.41 -6.79
CA GLY A 88 20.69 4.13 -6.54
C GLY A 88 20.90 2.93 -5.62
N GLY A 89 22.04 2.92 -4.93
CA GLY A 89 22.39 1.89 -3.96
C GLY A 89 21.40 1.78 -2.78
N LEU A 90 21.66 0.83 -1.88
CA LEU A 90 20.84 0.62 -0.70
C LEU A 90 20.90 1.83 0.22
N LEU A 91 19.74 2.37 0.56
CA LEU A 91 19.63 3.32 1.66
C LEU A 91 19.68 2.59 3.00
N LEU A 92 19.79 3.37 4.09
CA LEU A 92 19.89 2.85 5.45
C LEU A 92 18.75 1.85 5.74
N LYS A 93 19.09 0.62 6.14
CA LYS A 93 18.14 -0.43 6.55
C LYS A 93 17.38 0.03 7.79
N PRO A 94 16.09 0.41 7.69
CA PRO A 94 15.29 0.68 8.87
C PRO A 94 14.99 -0.66 9.53
N GLY A 95 15.23 -0.77 10.83
CA GLY A 95 15.01 -2.00 11.57
C GLY A 95 13.54 -2.39 11.78
N HIS A 96 12.56 -1.72 11.16
CA HIS A 96 11.16 -1.80 11.58
C HIS A 96 10.11 -2.00 10.49
N ILE A 97 10.46 -2.05 9.19
CA ILE A 97 9.49 -2.41 8.15
C ILE A 97 10.14 -3.36 7.16
N THR A 98 9.73 -4.62 7.20
CA THR A 98 10.15 -5.64 6.23
C THR A 98 8.97 -6.12 5.40
N LEU A 99 9.25 -6.48 4.15
CA LEU A 99 8.26 -7.00 3.21
C LEU A 99 8.67 -8.41 2.81
N THR A 100 7.86 -9.41 3.16
CA THR A 100 8.02 -10.76 2.62
C THR A 100 7.19 -10.87 1.36
N ILE A 101 7.84 -10.94 0.21
CA ILE A 101 7.20 -11.03 -1.11
C ILE A 101 7.22 -12.49 -1.57
N LYS A 102 6.05 -13.07 -1.79
CA LYS A 102 5.92 -14.39 -2.41
C LYS A 102 5.69 -14.24 -3.91
N LEU A 103 6.59 -14.82 -4.70
CA LEU A 103 6.47 -14.91 -6.15
C LEU A 103 5.82 -16.22 -6.59
N LYS A 104 5.36 -16.29 -7.83
CA LYS A 104 4.94 -17.55 -8.47
C LYS A 104 6.10 -18.55 -8.46
N ALA A 105 5.77 -19.84 -8.32
CA ALA A 105 6.75 -20.92 -8.17
C ALA A 105 7.74 -21.05 -9.34
N ASN A 106 7.33 -20.66 -10.55
CA ASN A 106 8.15 -20.70 -11.76
C ASN A 106 8.94 -19.41 -12.02
N SER A 107 8.89 -18.42 -11.12
CA SER A 107 9.63 -17.17 -11.30
C SER A 107 11.12 -17.42 -11.11
N LYS A 108 11.95 -16.88 -12.02
CA LYS A 108 13.42 -16.90 -11.89
C LYS A 108 13.93 -15.92 -10.84
N ALA A 109 13.13 -14.90 -10.53
CA ALA A 109 13.51 -13.85 -9.59
C ALA A 109 13.48 -14.33 -8.14
N LYS A 110 14.32 -13.72 -7.31
CA LYS A 110 14.32 -13.87 -5.85
C LYS A 110 14.35 -12.48 -5.24
N THR A 111 13.62 -12.28 -4.15
CA THR A 111 13.43 -10.94 -3.59
C THR A 111 14.57 -10.48 -2.71
N GLY A 112 15.40 -11.41 -2.23
CA GLY A 112 16.38 -11.11 -1.18
C GLY A 112 15.70 -10.57 0.08
N TYR A 113 16.38 -9.66 0.78
CA TYR A 113 15.81 -8.92 1.90
C TYR A 113 15.14 -7.63 1.40
N VAL A 114 13.83 -7.52 1.60
CA VAL A 114 13.04 -6.38 1.14
C VAL A 114 12.54 -5.56 2.33
N TYR A 115 12.74 -4.25 2.26
CA TYR A 115 12.30 -3.31 3.30
C TYR A 115 11.83 -2.00 2.69
N ALA A 116 10.89 -1.35 3.37
CA ALA A 116 10.33 -0.08 2.93
C ALA A 116 10.66 1.04 3.91
N TYR A 117 10.84 2.25 3.40
CA TYR A 117 11.11 3.43 4.22
C TYR A 117 10.81 4.71 3.47
N LYS A 118 10.07 5.64 4.08
CA LYS A 118 9.83 6.99 3.54
C LYS A 118 9.40 7.02 2.05
N GLY A 119 8.54 6.08 1.64
CA GLY A 119 8.05 5.99 0.26
C GLY A 119 9.00 5.26 -0.71
N ASN A 120 9.98 4.54 -0.17
CA ASN A 120 10.95 3.77 -0.93
C ASN A 120 10.75 2.29 -0.65
N ILE A 121 11.07 1.46 -1.63
CA ILE A 121 11.27 0.03 -1.43
C ILE A 121 12.70 -0.33 -1.81
N ASN A 122 13.32 -1.18 -1.01
CA ASN A 122 14.71 -1.57 -1.16
C ASN A 122 14.76 -3.08 -1.34
N PHE A 123 15.58 -3.53 -2.26
CA PHE A 123 15.87 -4.94 -2.51
C PHE A 123 17.35 -5.14 -2.23
N ASP A 124 17.69 -5.99 -1.26
CA ASP A 124 19.06 -6.33 -0.92
C ASP A 124 19.33 -7.82 -1.19
N ALA A 125 20.37 -8.10 -1.99
CA ALA A 125 20.75 -9.44 -2.44
C ALA A 125 19.62 -10.18 -3.17
N ALA A 126 18.94 -9.46 -4.07
CA ALA A 126 17.86 -10.00 -4.91
C ALA A 126 18.42 -10.60 -6.22
N ILE A 127 17.60 -11.41 -6.88
CA ILE A 127 17.85 -11.94 -8.23
C ILE A 127 16.73 -11.43 -9.13
N ASP A 128 17.08 -10.83 -10.27
CA ASP A 128 16.14 -10.24 -11.21
C ASP A 128 15.44 -11.31 -12.08
N LYS A 129 14.50 -10.89 -12.95
CA LYS A 129 13.77 -11.80 -13.86
C LYS A 129 14.65 -12.40 -14.97
N HIS A 130 15.85 -11.89 -15.14
CA HIS A 130 16.87 -12.38 -16.09
C HIS A 130 17.90 -13.31 -15.43
N GLY A 131 17.86 -13.46 -14.10
CA GLY A 131 18.77 -14.29 -13.33
C GLY A 131 20.01 -13.58 -12.80
N ASN A 132 20.10 -12.25 -12.92
CA ASN A 132 21.24 -11.47 -12.44
C ASN A 132 21.01 -11.00 -10.99
N ASN A 133 22.08 -10.93 -10.21
CA ASN A 133 22.03 -10.34 -8.88
C ASN A 133 21.76 -8.83 -8.99
N PHE A 134 20.90 -8.32 -8.12
CA PHE A 134 20.71 -6.88 -7.97
C PHE A 134 20.45 -6.49 -6.52
N SER A 135 20.88 -5.28 -6.19
CA SER A 135 20.48 -4.57 -4.99
C SER A 135 20.17 -3.13 -5.35
N GLY A 136 19.17 -2.53 -4.71
CA GLY A 136 18.85 -1.14 -5.02
C GLY A 136 17.65 -0.58 -4.27
N THR A 137 17.61 0.74 -4.26
CA THR A 137 16.50 1.54 -3.75
C THR A 137 15.60 1.97 -4.91
N TYR A 138 14.29 1.89 -4.73
CA TYR A 138 13.30 2.35 -5.70
C TYR A 138 12.29 3.30 -5.05
N TYR A 139 12.16 4.50 -5.59
CA TYR A 139 11.13 5.45 -5.17
C TYR A 139 9.78 5.03 -5.73
N LEU A 140 8.79 4.86 -4.85
CA LEU A 140 7.40 4.67 -5.25
C LEU A 140 6.79 6.02 -5.67
N PRO A 141 5.87 6.07 -6.64
CA PRO A 141 5.17 7.30 -7.00
C PRO A 141 4.39 7.91 -5.83
N LEU A 142 3.82 7.04 -4.99
CA LEU A 142 3.13 7.40 -3.75
C LEU A 142 3.90 6.89 -2.55
N ALA A 143 3.99 7.73 -1.51
CA ALA A 143 4.51 7.34 -0.22
C ALA A 143 3.47 6.51 0.52
N ILE A 144 3.63 5.19 0.44
CA ILE A 144 2.76 4.22 1.12
C ILE A 144 3.15 4.11 2.59
N ASN A 145 2.17 4.22 3.48
CA ASN A 145 2.40 4.06 4.92
C ASN A 145 2.40 2.57 5.32
N PHE A 146 3.57 1.95 5.26
CA PHE A 146 3.76 0.58 5.74
C PHE A 146 3.88 0.48 7.27
N ASP A 147 4.23 1.56 7.98
CA ASP A 147 4.35 1.57 9.45
C ASP A 147 3.03 1.24 10.15
N ASN A 148 1.93 1.79 9.62
CA ASN A 148 0.60 1.67 10.21
C ASN A 148 -0.28 0.59 9.56
N TYR A 149 0.27 -0.24 8.67
CA TYR A 149 -0.49 -1.33 8.06
C TYR A 149 -0.85 -2.40 9.11
N LYS A 150 -2.11 -2.83 9.10
CA LYS A 150 -2.73 -3.82 9.99
C LYS A 150 -3.68 -4.71 9.18
#